data_AF-A0A1W9R597-F1
#
_entry.id   AF-A0A1W9R597-F1
#
_cell.length_a   1.000
_cell.length_b   1.000
_cell.length_c   1.000
_cell.angle_alpha   90.00
_cell.angle_beta   90.00
_cell.angle_gamma   90.00
#
_symmetry.space_group_name_H-M   'P 1'
#
loop_
_entity.id
_entity.type
_entity.pdbx_description
1 polymer ?
#
loop_
_entity_poly.entity_id
_entity_poly.type
_entity_poly.pdbx_seq_one_letter_code
_entity_poly.pdbx_strand_id
1 'polypeptide(L)'
;MNKANQATKTENSKSFLLSLLSVVILTYSGVLELFTIALSVKYKWVTEVLNDYMTNESFSETKVLMLSLTGMVIFGITFWSALLIWKLKKSGFVIYVSITIITIFVLKLSGYGYMPEYITLIGIMIFMFFYMIRTKKRADLSDNEVQDNNNNN
;
A
#
# COMPACT_ATOMS: atom_id res chain seq x y z
N MET A 1 -26.78 36.59 -3.98
CA MET A 1 -26.28 35.72 -2.88
C MET A 1 -26.58 34.26 -3.23
N ASN A 2 -25.71 33.31 -2.85
CA ASN A 2 -25.76 31.85 -3.07
C ASN A 2 -25.03 31.20 -4.27
N LYS A 3 -23.76 31.55 -4.50
CA LYS A 3 -22.81 30.63 -5.21
C LYS A 3 -21.63 30.15 -4.34
N ALA A 4 -21.39 30.75 -3.17
CA ALA A 4 -20.27 30.40 -2.30
C ALA A 4 -20.45 29.11 -1.48
N ASN A 5 -21.68 28.59 -1.35
CA ASN A 5 -21.98 27.44 -0.48
C ASN A 5 -21.87 26.06 -1.16
N GLN A 6 -21.51 25.98 -2.44
CA GLN A 6 -21.38 24.69 -3.15
C GLN A 6 -19.94 24.22 -3.36
N ALA A 7 -18.93 25.07 -3.17
CA ALA A 7 -17.52 24.70 -3.35
C ALA A 7 -16.90 24.00 -2.13
N THR A 8 -17.42 24.25 -0.92
CA THR A 8 -16.83 23.76 0.34
C THR A 8 -17.22 22.32 0.70
N LYS A 9 -18.31 21.79 0.14
CA LYS A 9 -18.81 20.45 0.52
C LYS A 9 -18.11 19.29 -0.21
N THR A 10 -17.49 19.54 -1.36
CA THR A 10 -16.85 18.51 -2.20
C THR A 10 -15.37 18.29 -1.84
N GLU A 11 -14.78 19.17 -1.04
CA GLU A 11 -13.37 19.13 -0.63
C GLU A 11 -13.09 18.12 0.48
N ASN A 12 -14.02 17.95 1.43
CA ASN A 12 -13.83 17.03 2.55
C ASN A 12 -14.05 15.56 2.20
N SER A 13 -14.91 15.22 1.23
CA SER A 13 -15.19 13.80 0.92
C SER A 13 -14.01 13.08 0.26
N LYS A 14 -13.17 13.78 -0.51
CA LYS A 14 -12.01 13.18 -1.19
C LYS A 14 -10.85 12.89 -0.24
N SER A 15 -10.69 13.68 0.83
CA SER A 15 -9.72 13.36 1.89
C SER A 15 -10.20 12.20 2.77
N PHE A 16 -11.52 12.07 2.95
CA PHE A 16 -12.11 10.94 3.66
C PHE A 16 -11.90 9.62 2.92
N LEU A 17 -12.09 9.58 1.59
CA LEU A 17 -11.83 8.38 0.80
C LEU A 17 -10.36 7.93 0.85
N LEU A 18 -9.41 8.87 0.81
CA LEU A 18 -7.98 8.54 0.93
C LEU A 18 -7.65 7.96 2.31
N SER A 19 -8.24 8.54 3.36
CA SER A 19 -8.10 8.04 4.73
C SER A 19 -8.73 6.67 4.88
N LEU A 20 -9.92 6.45 4.35
CA LEU A 20 -10.62 5.16 4.37
C LEU A 20 -9.82 4.08 3.62
N LEU A 21 -9.29 4.41 2.45
CA LEU A 21 -8.44 3.52 1.67
C LEU A 21 -7.16 3.17 2.45
N SER A 22 -6.57 4.16 3.13
CA SER A 22 -5.41 3.93 4.01
C SER A 22 -5.75 3.05 5.21
N VAL A 23 -6.93 3.18 5.81
CA VAL A 23 -7.40 2.29 6.88
C VAL A 23 -7.50 0.86 6.36
N VAL A 24 -8.15 0.65 5.21
CA VAL A 24 -8.32 -0.68 4.62
C VAL A 24 -6.98 -1.34 4.32
N ILE A 25 -6.05 -0.61 3.71
CA ILE A 25 -4.70 -1.11 3.43
C ILE A 25 -3.96 -1.43 4.73
N LEU A 26 -4.06 -0.56 5.74
CA LEU A 26 -3.39 -0.77 7.03
C LEU A 26 -3.96 -1.99 7.76
N THR A 27 -5.29 -2.17 7.75
CA THR A 27 -5.93 -3.37 8.31
C THR A 27 -5.49 -4.62 7.57
N TYR A 28 -5.49 -4.61 6.23
CA TYR A 28 -5.06 -5.75 5.43
C TYR A 28 -3.58 -6.10 5.68
N SER A 29 -2.69 -5.10 5.60
CA SER A 29 -1.26 -5.29 5.85
C SER A 29 -0.97 -5.74 7.29
N GLY A 30 -1.68 -5.20 8.28
CA GLY A 30 -1.52 -5.62 9.67
C GLY A 30 -1.99 -7.05 9.93
N VAL A 31 -3.11 -7.47 9.32
CA VAL A 31 -3.58 -8.87 9.40
C VAL A 31 -2.59 -9.82 8.73
N LEU A 32 -2.05 -9.45 7.56
CA LEU A 32 -1.03 -10.25 6.88
C LEU A 32 0.28 -10.31 7.68
N GLU A 33 0.70 -9.22 8.30
CA GLU A 33 1.88 -9.20 9.16
C GLU A 33 1.70 -10.14 10.36
N LEU A 34 0.57 -10.07 11.06
CA LEU A 34 0.23 -10.99 12.16
C LEU A 34 0.18 -12.44 11.69
N PHE A 35 -0.41 -12.69 10.53
CA PHE A 35 -0.45 -14.02 9.93
C PHE A 35 0.96 -14.55 9.64
N THR A 36 1.83 -13.70 9.10
CA THR A 36 3.21 -14.09 8.77
C THR A 36 4.05 -14.32 10.03
N ILE A 37 3.84 -13.54 11.09
CA ILE A 37 4.45 -13.80 12.40
C ILE A 37 3.98 -15.15 12.96
N ALA A 38 2.69 -15.45 12.87
CA ALA A 38 2.14 -16.74 13.31
C ALA A 38 2.74 -17.91 12.53
N LEU A 39 2.90 -17.77 11.20
CA LEU A 39 3.60 -18.75 10.37
C LEU A 39 5.07 -18.93 10.78
N SER A 40 5.78 -17.84 11.08
CA SER A 40 7.17 -17.91 11.56
C SER A 40 7.28 -18.68 12.88
N VAL A 41 6.36 -18.50 13.82
CA VAL A 41 6.37 -19.21 15.10
C VAL A 41 6.05 -20.70 14.93
N LYS A 42 5.18 -21.04 13.97
CA LYS A 42 4.74 -22.41 13.69
C LYS A 42 5.38 -23.00 12.43
N TYR A 43 6.58 -22.55 12.06
CA TYR A 43 7.21 -22.91 10.78
C TYR A 43 7.33 -24.43 10.56
N LYS A 44 7.61 -25.22 11.61
CA LYS A 44 7.68 -26.69 11.52
C LYS A 44 6.38 -27.34 11.07
N TRP A 45 5.26 -26.93 11.67
CA TRP A 45 3.93 -27.41 11.30
C TRP A 45 3.59 -26.98 9.87
N VAL A 46 3.97 -25.77 9.47
CA VAL A 46 3.79 -25.28 8.10
C VAL A 46 4.60 -26.11 7.11
N THR A 47 5.85 -26.46 7.43
CA THR A 47 6.68 -27.34 6.58
C THR A 47 6.08 -28.73 6.45
N GLU A 48 5.59 -29.31 7.53
CA GLU A 48 4.91 -30.62 7.53
C GLU A 48 3.68 -30.60 6.64
N VAL A 49 2.80 -29.62 6.83
CA VAL A 49 1.61 -29.41 5.99
C VAL A 49 2.01 -29.20 4.53
N LEU A 50 3.01 -28.34 4.23
CA LEU A 50 3.43 -28.11 2.84
C LEU A 50 3.94 -29.38 2.18
N ASN A 51 4.71 -30.20 2.89
CA ASN A 51 5.24 -31.45 2.37
C ASN A 51 4.14 -32.50 2.12
N ASP A 52 3.09 -32.51 2.94
CA ASP A 52 1.91 -33.36 2.72
C ASP A 52 1.12 -32.95 1.47
N TYR A 53 0.99 -31.65 1.21
CA TYR A 53 0.26 -31.14 0.05
C TYR A 53 1.08 -31.10 -1.24
N MET A 54 2.41 -30.97 -1.16
CA MET A 54 3.32 -30.85 -2.31
C MET A 54 4.12 -32.15 -2.47
N THR A 55 3.45 -33.21 -2.95
CA THR A 55 4.04 -34.56 -3.10
C THR A 55 5.27 -34.65 -4.00
N ASN A 56 5.54 -33.61 -4.81
CA ASN A 56 6.63 -33.62 -5.80
C ASN A 56 7.86 -32.81 -5.37
N GLU A 57 7.79 -32.02 -4.29
CA GLU A 57 8.93 -31.25 -3.78
C GLU A 57 8.96 -31.24 -2.25
N SER A 58 10.06 -31.70 -1.66
CA SER A 58 10.28 -31.54 -0.23
C SER A 58 10.79 -30.13 0.06
N PHE A 59 9.97 -29.37 0.79
CA PHE A 59 10.35 -28.09 1.35
C PHE A 59 11.23 -28.33 2.58
N SER A 60 12.45 -27.79 2.55
CA SER A 60 13.28 -27.76 3.74
C SER A 60 12.74 -26.73 4.73
N GLU A 61 12.89 -27.01 6.03
CA GLU A 61 12.53 -26.08 7.10
C GLU A 61 13.15 -24.69 6.88
N THR A 62 14.39 -24.64 6.40
CA THR A 62 15.12 -23.39 6.12
C THR A 62 14.46 -22.57 5.01
N LYS A 63 13.91 -23.21 3.96
CA LYS A 63 13.19 -22.50 2.88
C LYS A 63 11.90 -21.87 3.41
N VAL A 64 11.13 -22.61 4.21
CA VAL A 64 9.88 -22.12 4.80
C VAL A 64 10.16 -21.00 5.80
N LEU A 65 11.22 -21.11 6.60
CA LEU A 65 11.65 -20.07 7.52
C LEU A 65 12.09 -18.80 6.78
N MET A 66 12.91 -18.92 5.73
CA MET A 66 13.35 -17.79 4.89
C MET A 66 12.17 -17.11 4.19
N LEU A 67 11.19 -17.89 3.73
CA LEU A 67 9.95 -17.37 3.13
C LEU A 67 9.15 -16.55 4.15
N SER A 68 8.97 -17.08 5.36
CA SER A 68 8.24 -16.41 6.43
C SER A 68 8.94 -15.14 6.91
N LEU A 69 10.27 -15.18 7.05
CA LEU A 69 11.08 -14.02 7.41
C LEU A 69 10.99 -12.91 6.34
N THR A 70 11.03 -13.30 5.07
CA THR A 70 10.89 -12.37 3.94
C THR A 70 9.50 -11.74 3.93
N GLY A 71 8.45 -12.53 4.14
CA GLY A 71 7.08 -12.03 4.26
C GLY A 71 6.96 -11.01 5.39
N MET A 72 7.54 -11.30 6.56
CA MET A 72 7.53 -10.39 7.71
C MET A 72 8.17 -9.04 7.37
N VAL A 73 9.32 -9.05 6.70
CA VAL A 73 10.00 -7.81 6.27
C VAL A 73 9.16 -7.04 5.26
N ILE A 74 8.62 -7.70 4.22
CA ILE A 74 7.82 -7.05 3.19
C ILE A 74 6.56 -6.42 3.78
N PHE A 75 5.82 -7.16 4.61
CA PHE A 75 4.58 -6.66 5.21
C PHE A 75 4.87 -5.58 6.26
N GLY A 76 5.93 -5.70 7.05
CA GLY A 76 6.33 -4.67 8.01
C GLY A 76 6.69 -3.33 7.34
N ILE A 77 7.45 -3.36 6.24
CA ILE A 77 7.76 -2.12 5.50
C ILE A 77 6.51 -1.58 4.78
N THR A 78 5.63 -2.45 4.28
CA THR A 78 4.35 -2.05 3.69
C THR A 78 3.45 -1.37 4.72
N PHE A 79 3.37 -1.92 5.93
CA PHE A 79 2.64 -1.36 7.07
C PHE A 79 3.21 0.02 7.47
N TRP A 80 4.54 0.13 7.56
CA TRP A 80 5.20 1.41 7.83
C TRP A 80 4.93 2.46 6.75
N SER A 81 4.89 2.04 5.49
CA SER A 81 4.58 2.91 4.34
C SER A 81 3.14 3.41 4.41
N ALA A 82 2.19 2.54 4.77
CA ALA A 82 0.80 2.91 4.98
C ALA A 82 0.64 3.95 6.11
N LEU A 83 1.39 3.81 7.22
CA LEU A 83 1.42 4.82 8.29
C LEU A 83 1.98 6.18 7.82
N LEU A 84 3.01 6.18 6.97
CA LEU A 84 3.56 7.41 6.39
C LEU A 84 2.57 8.09 5.43
N ILE A 85 1.84 7.30 4.66
CA ILE A 85 0.77 7.78 3.77
C ILE A 85 -0.39 8.37 4.59
N TRP A 86 -0.76 7.73 5.69
CA TRP A 86 -1.74 8.29 6.64
C TRP A 86 -1.32 9.67 7.15
N LYS A 87 -0.03 9.83 7.47
CA LYS A 87 0.56 11.12 7.86
C LYS A 87 0.74 12.10 6.69
N LEU A 88 0.23 11.78 5.50
CA LEU A 88 0.31 12.58 4.28
C LEU A 88 1.74 12.97 3.87
N LYS A 89 2.75 12.18 4.27
CA LYS A 89 4.13 12.41 3.88
C LYS A 89 4.39 11.83 2.49
N LYS A 90 4.91 12.66 1.57
CA LYS A 90 5.26 12.24 0.20
C LYS A 90 6.20 11.03 0.15
N SER A 91 7.08 10.89 1.16
CA SER A 91 8.00 9.75 1.27
C SER A 91 7.31 8.41 1.44
N GLY A 92 6.16 8.35 2.12
CA GLY A 92 5.42 7.10 2.33
C GLY A 92 4.93 6.47 1.03
N PHE A 93 4.46 7.31 0.11
CA PHE A 93 4.00 6.86 -1.20
C PHE A 93 5.13 6.28 -2.05
N VAL A 94 6.29 6.95 -2.07
CA VAL A 94 7.46 6.47 -2.83
C VAL A 94 7.93 5.12 -2.30
N ILE A 95 8.00 4.95 -0.97
CA ILE A 95 8.43 3.69 -0.36
C ILE A 95 7.44 2.56 -0.71
N TYR A 96 6.13 2.82 -0.59
CA TYR A 96 5.10 1.83 -0.94
C TYR A 96 5.20 1.37 -2.41
N VAL A 97 5.29 2.32 -3.35
CA VAL A 97 5.38 2.00 -4.78
C VAL A 97 6.65 1.22 -5.09
N SER A 98 7.80 1.64 -4.55
CA SER A 98 9.08 0.95 -4.76
C SER A 98 9.05 -0.50 -4.29
N ILE A 99 8.51 -0.77 -3.10
CA ILE A 99 8.41 -2.15 -2.56
C ILE A 99 7.51 -2.99 -3.44
N THR A 100 6.36 -2.47 -3.83
CA THR A 100 5.40 -3.23 -4.63
C THR A 100 5.99 -3.59 -6.00
N ILE A 101 6.75 -2.67 -6.62
CA ILE A 101 7.47 -2.95 -7.88
C ILE A 101 8.53 -4.04 -7.67
N ILE A 102 9.31 -3.97 -6.60
CA ILE A 102 10.33 -4.98 -6.27
C ILE A 102 9.67 -6.35 -6.06
N THR A 103 8.58 -6.42 -5.31
CA THR A 103 7.85 -7.66 -5.06
C THR A 103 7.31 -8.27 -6.36
N ILE A 104 6.73 -7.45 -7.25
CA ILE A 104 6.28 -7.90 -8.57
C ILE A 104 7.46 -8.41 -9.41
N PHE A 105 8.59 -7.69 -9.40
CA PHE A 105 9.78 -8.09 -10.14
C PHE A 105 10.35 -9.43 -9.66
N VAL A 106 10.46 -9.62 -8.35
CA VAL A 106 10.91 -10.89 -7.74
C VAL A 106 9.94 -12.03 -8.07
N LEU A 107 8.62 -11.79 -8.00
CA LEU A 107 7.61 -12.78 -8.36
C LEU A 107 7.73 -13.21 -9.83
N LYS A 108 7.93 -12.26 -10.75
CA LYS A 108 8.16 -12.56 -12.17
C LYS A 108 9.40 -13.40 -12.41
N LEU A 109 10.51 -13.08 -11.76
CA LEU A 109 11.75 -13.86 -11.89
C LEU A 109 11.60 -15.28 -11.35
N SER A 110 10.76 -15.47 -10.33
CA SER A 110 10.51 -16.79 -9.73
C SER A 110 9.57 -17.70 -10.54
N GLY A 111 9.02 -17.24 -11.67
CA GLY A 111 8.20 -18.07 -12.57
C GLY A 111 6.81 -18.43 -12.04
N TYR A 112 6.37 -17.83 -10.93
CA TYR A 112 5.02 -18.01 -10.38
C TYR A 112 4.00 -17.25 -11.24
N GLY A 113 3.46 -17.92 -12.26
CA GLY A 113 2.69 -17.29 -13.33
C GLY A 113 1.23 -16.90 -13.04
N TYR A 114 0.70 -17.04 -11.81
CA TYR A 114 -0.77 -17.08 -11.65
C TYR A 114 -1.48 -16.23 -10.58
N MET A 115 -0.84 -15.50 -9.63
CA MET A 115 -1.55 -14.50 -8.78
C MET A 115 -0.57 -13.60 -7.99
N PRO A 116 -0.88 -12.32 -7.61
CA PRO A 116 -2.01 -11.44 -7.88
C PRO A 116 -1.53 -10.11 -8.52
N GLU A 117 -0.72 -10.16 -9.58
CA GLU A 117 -0.09 -8.96 -10.19
C GLU A 117 -1.12 -7.89 -10.58
N TYR A 118 -2.27 -8.30 -11.09
CA TYR A 118 -3.31 -7.37 -11.53
C TYR A 118 -3.99 -6.65 -10.36
N ILE A 119 -4.20 -7.33 -9.24
CA ILE A 119 -4.85 -6.74 -8.05
C ILE A 119 -3.91 -5.71 -7.41
N THR A 120 -2.61 -6.01 -7.33
CA THR A 120 -1.60 -5.07 -6.83
C THR A 120 -1.41 -3.90 -7.78
N LEU A 121 -1.37 -4.11 -9.10
CA LEU A 121 -1.29 -3.03 -10.10
C LEU A 121 -2.52 -2.12 -10.10
N ILE A 122 -3.74 -2.68 -10.02
CA ILE A 122 -4.97 -1.91 -9.90
C ILE A 122 -4.96 -1.08 -8.61
N GLY A 123 -4.53 -1.68 -7.50
CA GLY A 123 -4.35 -0.99 -6.22
C GLY A 123 -3.39 0.22 -6.35
N ILE A 124 -2.23 0.03 -6.97
CA ILE A 124 -1.26 1.11 -7.22
C ILE A 124 -1.87 2.20 -8.12
N MET A 125 -2.55 1.83 -9.20
CA MET A 125 -3.15 2.79 -10.13
C MET A 125 -4.22 3.65 -9.45
N ILE A 126 -5.09 3.03 -8.66
CA ILE A 126 -6.11 3.74 -7.88
C ILE A 126 -5.42 4.69 -6.88
N PHE A 127 -4.39 4.20 -6.17
CA PHE A 127 -3.66 5.01 -5.20
C PHE A 127 -2.95 6.21 -5.84
N MET A 128 -2.31 5.99 -6.99
CA MET A 128 -1.60 7.01 -7.77
C MET A 128 -2.57 8.06 -8.35
N PHE A 129 -3.74 7.62 -8.84
CA PHE A 129 -4.79 8.52 -9.33
C PHE A 129 -5.29 9.46 -8.23
N PHE A 130 -5.59 8.91 -7.05
CA PHE A 130 -6.02 9.74 -5.93
C PHE A 130 -4.91 10.67 -5.40
N TYR A 131 -3.65 10.21 -5.40
CA TYR A 131 -2.51 11.06 -5.02
C TYR A 131 -2.34 12.24 -5.98
N MET A 132 -2.41 12.00 -7.29
CA MET A 132 -2.26 13.03 -8.33
C MET A 132 -3.37 14.11 -8.25
N ILE A 133 -4.63 13.70 -8.03
CA ILE A 133 -5.74 14.65 -7.83
C ILE A 133 -5.47 15.57 -6.64
N ARG A 134 -4.90 15.04 -5.56
CA ARG A 134 -4.61 15.81 -4.35
C ARG A 134 -3.44 16.78 -4.54
N THR A 135 -2.38 16.38 -5.25
CA THR A 135 -1.23 17.26 -5.51
C THR A 135 -1.59 18.40 -6.44
N LYS A 136 -2.40 18.14 -7.47
CA LYS A 136 -2.86 19.18 -8.41
C LYS A 136 -3.68 20.26 -7.69
N LYS A 137 -4.58 19.84 -6.79
CA LYS A 137 -5.41 20.77 -6.03
C LYS A 137 -4.63 21.69 -5.07
N ARG A 138 -3.49 21.23 -4.53
CA ARG A 138 -2.61 22.08 -3.70
C ARG A 138 -1.89 23.16 -4.50
N ALA A 139 -1.56 22.89 -5.77
CA ALA A 139 -0.97 23.90 -6.64
C ALA A 139 -2.01 24.99 -6.97
N ASP A 140 -3.22 24.59 -7.35
CA ASP A 140 -4.30 25.52 -7.70
C ASP A 140 -4.70 26.43 -6.51
N LEU A 141 -4.67 25.93 -5.26
CA LEU A 141 -4.92 26.75 -4.07
C LEU A 141 -3.80 27.75 -3.79
N SER A 142 -2.54 27.36 -4.02
CA SER A 142 -1.39 28.24 -3.83
C SER A 142 -1.39 29.40 -4.83
N ASP A 143 -1.82 29.18 -6.06
CA ASP A 143 -1.83 30.21 -7.10
C ASP A 143 -2.96 31.24 -6.89
N ASN A 144 -4.11 30.79 -6.35
CA ASN A 144 -5.23 31.69 -6.02
C ASN A 144 -4.92 32.60 -4.81
N GLU A 145 -4.24 32.11 -3.77
CA GLU A 145 -3.81 32.94 -2.64
C GLU A 145 -2.81 34.03 -3.06
N VAL A 146 -1.96 33.75 -4.05
CA VAL A 146 -1.01 34.73 -4.60
C VAL A 146 -1.73 35.78 -5.45
N GLN A 147 -2.76 35.41 -6.21
CA GLN A 147 -3.58 36.39 -6.96
C GLN A 147 -4.41 37.30 -6.05
N ASP A 148 -5.03 36.77 -4.99
CA ASP A 148 -5.84 37.58 -4.07
C ASP A 148 -5.00 38.59 -3.27
N ASN A 149 -3.75 38.27 -2.92
CA ASN A 149 -2.84 39.21 -2.27
C ASN A 149 -2.35 40.34 -3.22
N ASN A 150 -2.24 40.08 -4.52
CA ASN A 150 -1.82 41.10 -5.49
C ASN A 150 -2.95 42.05 -5.91
N ASN A 151 -4.22 41.66 -5.77
CA ASN A 151 -5.37 42.51 -6.10
C ASN A 151 -5.79 43.44 -4.94
N ASN A 152 -5.29 43.21 -3.72
CA ASN A 152 -5.62 43.99 -2.52
C ASN A 152 -4.54 45.03 -2.13
N ASN A 153 -3.48 45.18 -2.94
CA ASN A 153 -2.46 46.23 -2.84
C ASN A 153 -2.60 47.21 -4.01
#